data_AF-A0A9P0LBS0-F1
#
_entry.id   AF-A0A9P0LBS0-F1
#
_cell.length_a   1.000
_cell.length_b   1.000
_cell.length_c   1.000
_cell.angle_alpha   90.00
_cell.angle_beta   90.00
_cell.angle_gamma   90.00
#
_symmetry.space_group_name_H-M   'P 1'
#
loop_
_entity.id
_entity.type
_entity.pdbx_description
1 polymer ?
#
loop_
_entity_poly.entity_id
_entity_poly.type
_entity_poly.pdbx_seq_one_letter_code
_entity_poly.pdbx_strand_id
1 'polypeptide(L)'
;MTLLTLATVSSTQTSGTQLRRDSRLSKYPLQIHQMYRDQILRKPSKPMGEWSDWDSWSPCSRSCGGGITQQTRHCVNRPAESRLIKRRRGRRQSVRPIGGCVGLYKRVRLCNDKECPSRTDFRHEQCAAFNAKTFRGAIHQWEPFLKVKDECALNCRAVGMNFFATLNKTVIDGTPCLYPVTHTGKAAPRGTRGVCVGGYCKVGGILVHIEKGQVG
;
A
#
# COMPACT_ATOMS: atom_id res chain seq x y z
N MET A 1 11.54 -19.08 83.20
CA MET A 1 10.10 -19.01 82.86
C MET A 1 9.88 -17.71 82.12
N THR A 2 9.41 -17.61 80.88
CA THR A 2 8.86 -18.59 79.93
C THR A 2 8.69 -17.84 78.60
N LEU A 3 9.28 -18.39 77.53
CA LEU A 3 8.72 -18.54 76.18
C LEU A 3 8.19 -17.30 75.41
N LEU A 4 8.97 -16.88 74.41
CA LEU A 4 8.51 -16.18 73.20
C LEU A 4 7.84 -17.21 72.26
N THR A 5 6.54 -17.04 71.97
CA THR A 5 5.79 -17.82 70.98
C THR A 5 5.70 -17.07 69.65
N LEU A 6 5.98 -17.80 68.56
CA LEU A 6 5.84 -17.38 67.17
C LEU A 6 4.35 -17.34 66.79
N ALA A 7 3.88 -16.22 66.23
CA ALA A 7 2.58 -16.13 65.59
C ALA A 7 2.73 -16.31 64.07
N THR A 8 1.97 -17.24 63.53
CA THR A 8 1.93 -17.67 62.14
C THR A 8 1.15 -16.67 61.26
N VAL A 9 1.71 -16.33 60.09
CA VAL A 9 0.98 -15.59 59.06
C VAL A 9 0.34 -16.60 58.10
N SER A 10 -0.95 -16.85 58.28
CA SER A 10 -1.82 -17.49 57.29
C SER A 10 -2.33 -16.42 56.33
N SER A 11 -2.00 -16.54 55.04
CA SER A 11 -2.67 -15.78 53.97
C SER A 11 -3.67 -16.70 53.28
N THR A 12 -4.93 -16.31 53.38
CA THR A 12 -6.11 -16.97 52.82
C THR A 12 -6.18 -16.82 51.30
N GLN A 13 -6.76 -17.85 50.67
CA GLN A 13 -7.02 -17.93 49.23
C GLN A 13 -8.12 -16.96 48.80
N THR A 14 -7.98 -16.37 47.62
CA THR A 14 -9.13 -15.90 46.83
C THR A 14 -8.90 -16.24 45.35
N SER A 15 -9.51 -17.35 44.96
CA SER A 15 -10.27 -17.57 43.72
C SER A 15 -9.81 -16.91 42.42
N GLY A 16 -9.10 -17.69 41.60
CA GLY A 16 -9.61 -18.18 40.32
C GLY A 16 -10.10 -17.16 39.28
N THR A 17 -9.26 -16.91 38.28
CA THR A 17 -9.70 -17.01 36.88
C THR A 17 -8.69 -17.88 36.12
N GLN A 18 -9.08 -19.13 35.86
CA GLN A 18 -8.43 -19.99 34.88
C GLN A 18 -8.33 -19.23 33.55
N LEU A 19 -7.13 -18.81 33.18
CA LEU A 19 -6.83 -18.51 31.79
C LEU A 19 -7.04 -19.81 31.01
N ARG A 20 -8.22 -19.90 30.36
CA ARG A 20 -8.55 -20.94 29.39
C ARG A 20 -7.35 -21.11 28.46
N ARG A 21 -6.65 -22.22 28.63
CA ARG A 21 -5.66 -22.71 27.67
C ARG A 21 -6.44 -23.00 26.39
N ASP A 22 -6.47 -22.01 25.50
CA ASP A 22 -7.08 -22.12 24.19
C ASP A 22 -6.36 -23.25 23.44
N SER A 23 -7.05 -24.38 23.31
CA SER A 23 -6.58 -25.63 22.71
C SER A 23 -6.39 -25.54 21.19
N ARG A 24 -6.35 -24.31 20.65
CA ARG A 24 -6.09 -24.02 19.24
C ARG A 24 -4.86 -23.13 18.98
N LEU A 25 -3.99 -22.89 19.97
CA LEU A 25 -2.61 -22.50 19.66
C LEU A 25 -1.78 -23.73 19.25
N SER A 26 -1.95 -24.06 17.96
CA SER A 26 -0.89 -24.46 17.03
C SER A 26 -0.08 -25.72 17.37
N LYS A 27 -0.50 -26.85 16.75
CA LYS A 27 0.20 -28.03 16.15
C LYS A 27 1.70 -28.34 16.41
N TYR A 28 2.51 -27.48 17.02
CA TYR A 28 3.94 -27.66 17.23
C TYR A 28 4.38 -27.17 18.61
N PRO A 29 5.29 -27.91 19.30
CA PRO A 29 5.84 -27.49 20.59
C PRO A 29 6.43 -26.08 20.56
N LEU A 30 6.32 -25.33 21.67
CA LEU A 30 6.86 -23.97 21.79
C LEU A 30 8.35 -23.88 21.42
N GLN A 31 9.12 -24.94 21.67
CA GLN A 31 10.52 -25.03 21.25
C GLN A 31 10.67 -25.03 19.72
N ILE A 32 9.76 -25.65 18.98
CA ILE A 32 9.76 -25.62 17.51
C ILE A 32 9.40 -24.22 17.01
N HIS A 33 8.45 -23.54 17.66
CA HIS A 33 8.12 -22.15 17.33
C HIS A 33 9.29 -21.20 17.62
N GLN A 34 9.99 -21.39 18.74
CA GLN A 34 11.18 -20.64 19.10
C GLN A 34 12.35 -20.92 18.14
N MET A 35 12.57 -22.19 17.76
CA MET A 35 13.56 -22.56 16.75
C MET A 35 13.24 -21.97 15.38
N TYR A 36 11.98 -21.97 14.96
CA TYR A 36 11.55 -21.38 13.68
C TYR A 36 11.72 -19.84 13.71
N ARG A 37 11.39 -19.20 14.85
CA ARG A 37 11.60 -17.77 15.09
C ARG A 37 13.10 -17.42 15.06
N ASP A 38 13.94 -18.19 15.73
CA ASP A 38 15.39 -18.00 15.72
C ASP A 38 15.98 -18.28 14.34
N GLN A 39 15.42 -19.20 13.55
CA GLN A 39 15.86 -19.48 12.18
C GLN A 39 15.47 -18.34 11.21
N ILE A 40 14.33 -17.67 11.45
CA ILE A 40 13.91 -16.45 10.75
C ILE A 40 14.80 -15.25 11.15
N LEU A 41 15.16 -15.12 12.44
CA LEU A 41 15.99 -14.04 12.94
C LEU A 41 17.50 -14.25 12.67
N ARG A 42 17.98 -15.50 12.57
CA ARG A 42 19.38 -15.86 12.26
C ARG A 42 19.70 -15.77 10.77
N LYS A 43 18.71 -15.71 9.88
CA LYS A 43 18.90 -15.35 8.48
C LYS A 43 18.36 -13.94 8.23
N PRO A 44 19.11 -12.89 8.58
CA PRO A 44 18.94 -11.66 7.84
C PRO A 44 19.38 -12.00 6.42
N SER A 45 18.44 -12.11 5.47
CA SER A 45 18.77 -11.67 4.13
C SER A 45 19.08 -10.19 4.28
N LYS A 46 20.36 -9.87 4.51
CA LYS A 46 20.84 -8.49 4.57
C LYS A 46 20.28 -7.82 3.32
N PRO A 47 19.42 -6.78 3.42
CA PRO A 47 19.07 -5.97 2.27
C PRO A 47 20.41 -5.48 1.73
N MET A 48 20.82 -6.00 0.58
CA MET A 48 22.14 -5.64 0.05
C MET A 48 22.09 -4.30 -0.65
N GLY A 49 20.89 -3.83 -1.03
CA GLY A 49 20.64 -2.47 -1.43
C GLY A 49 20.21 -1.58 -0.26
N GLU A 50 20.66 -0.34 -0.30
CA GLU A 50 20.28 0.74 0.59
C GLU A 50 19.36 1.71 -0.16
N TRP A 51 18.38 2.30 0.52
CA TRP A 51 17.58 3.33 -0.10
C TRP A 51 18.39 4.62 -0.18
N SER A 52 18.40 5.28 -1.33
CA SER A 52 18.88 6.66 -1.42
C SER A 52 18.10 7.57 -0.47
N ASP A 53 18.63 8.77 -0.27
CA ASP A 53 17.81 9.87 0.21
C ASP A 53 16.59 10.06 -0.71
N TRP A 54 15.53 10.62 -0.14
CA TRP A 54 14.35 10.95 -0.91
C TRP A 54 14.66 12.11 -1.87
N ASP A 55 14.26 11.98 -3.14
CA ASP A 55 14.35 13.03 -4.16
C ASP A 55 13.60 14.30 -3.74
N SER A 56 13.66 15.42 -4.45
CA SER A 56 12.75 16.53 -4.10
C SER A 56 11.28 16.17 -4.39
N TRP A 57 10.34 16.75 -3.64
CA TRP A 57 8.92 16.63 -3.96
C TRP A 57 8.65 17.18 -5.37
N SER A 58 7.88 16.46 -6.17
CA SER A 58 7.43 16.94 -7.47
C SER A 58 6.56 18.20 -7.30
N PRO A 59 6.43 19.03 -8.35
CA PRO A 59 5.34 19.99 -8.41
C PRO A 59 3.99 19.29 -8.15
N CYS A 60 3.04 20.03 -7.58
CA CYS A 60 1.69 19.51 -7.39
C CYS A 60 1.06 19.23 -8.76
N SER A 61 0.36 18.10 -8.91
CA SER A 61 -0.31 17.73 -10.16
C SER A 61 -1.39 18.73 -10.57
N ARG A 62 -1.87 19.58 -9.65
CA ARG A 62 -2.87 20.62 -9.90
C ARG A 62 -2.56 21.87 -9.09
N SER A 63 -3.04 23.02 -9.54
CA SER A 63 -2.94 24.31 -8.83
C SER A 63 -4.13 24.59 -7.89
N CYS A 64 -5.21 23.83 -8.01
CA CYS A 64 -6.43 23.91 -7.20
C CYS A 64 -7.21 22.58 -7.23
N GLY A 65 -8.28 22.48 -6.45
CA GLY A 65 -9.24 21.37 -6.42
C GLY A 65 -8.70 20.09 -5.80
N GLY A 66 -7.55 20.16 -5.13
CA GLY A 66 -6.79 19.02 -4.66
C GLY A 66 -6.03 18.33 -5.80
N GLY A 67 -4.71 18.29 -5.67
CA GLY A 67 -3.80 17.49 -6.46
C GLY A 67 -2.91 16.64 -5.57
N ILE A 68 -1.92 15.99 -6.19
CA ILE A 68 -0.90 15.24 -5.47
C ILE A 68 0.50 15.73 -5.82
N THR A 69 1.40 15.66 -4.85
CA THR A 69 2.84 15.75 -5.07
C THR A 69 3.45 14.44 -4.61
N GLN A 70 4.46 14.00 -5.35
CA GLN A 70 5.11 12.71 -5.15
C GLN A 70 6.61 12.90 -4.92
N GLN A 71 7.17 11.98 -4.15
CA GLN A 71 8.60 11.90 -3.92
C GLN A 71 9.00 10.45 -4.01
N THR A 72 10.11 10.20 -4.69
CA THR A 72 10.67 8.88 -4.90
C THR A 72 12.02 8.78 -4.20
N ARG A 73 12.45 7.54 -4.02
CA ARG A 73 13.84 7.20 -3.69
C ARG A 73 14.20 5.94 -4.45
N HIS A 74 15.45 5.81 -4.82
CA HIS A 74 15.93 4.68 -5.60
C HIS A 74 16.79 3.77 -4.72
N CYS A 75 16.88 2.51 -5.13
CA CYS A 75 17.69 1.53 -4.41
C CYS A 75 19.12 1.61 -4.91
N VAL A 76 20.02 2.13 -4.07
CA VAL A 76 21.46 2.23 -4.29
C VAL A 76 22.19 1.02 -3.69
N ASN A 77 23.50 0.91 -3.97
CA ASN A 77 24.36 -0.16 -3.44
C ASN A 77 23.87 -1.58 -3.77
N ARG A 78 23.08 -1.74 -4.85
CA ARG A 78 22.68 -3.06 -5.34
C ARG A 78 23.94 -3.83 -5.71
N PRO A 79 24.14 -5.05 -5.20
CA PRO A 79 25.22 -5.88 -5.67
C PRO A 79 25.04 -6.04 -7.16
N ALA A 80 26.07 -5.70 -7.92
CA ALA A 80 26.10 -6.03 -9.33
C ALA A 80 25.74 -7.51 -9.47
N GLU A 81 24.98 -7.83 -10.51
CA GLU A 81 24.70 -9.19 -10.96
C GLU A 81 26.01 -9.83 -11.45
N SER A 82 27.03 -9.86 -10.60
CA SER A 82 28.19 -10.71 -10.77
C SER A 82 27.62 -12.11 -10.77
N ARG A 83 27.51 -12.63 -11.99
CA ARG A 83 27.34 -14.03 -12.33
C ARG A 83 28.34 -14.83 -11.51
N LEU A 84 28.01 -15.15 -10.26
CA LEU A 84 28.67 -16.20 -9.50
C LEU A 84 28.19 -17.53 -10.07
N ILE A 85 28.60 -17.81 -11.31
CA ILE A 85 28.65 -19.17 -11.83
C ILE A 85 29.76 -19.86 -11.05
N LYS A 86 29.49 -20.26 -9.80
CA LYS A 86 30.35 -21.22 -9.11
C LYS A 86 30.09 -22.59 -9.75
N ARG A 87 30.92 -22.95 -10.74
CA ARG A 87 31.01 -24.35 -11.19
C ARG A 87 31.67 -25.18 -10.09
N ARG A 88 30.91 -25.63 -9.10
CA ARG A 88 31.33 -26.76 -8.26
C ARG A 88 30.48 -27.99 -8.60
N ARG A 89 31.15 -29.00 -9.14
CA ARG A 89 30.71 -30.40 -9.26
C ARG A 89 29.28 -30.60 -9.79
N GLY A 90 29.02 -30.16 -11.02
CA GLY A 90 27.92 -30.67 -11.84
C GLY A 90 26.47 -30.34 -11.42
N ARG A 91 26.23 -29.61 -10.32
CA ARG A 91 24.87 -29.24 -9.90
C ARG A 91 24.55 -27.79 -10.28
N ARG A 92 23.54 -27.59 -11.15
CA ARG A 92 22.97 -26.25 -11.41
C ARG A 92 22.32 -25.74 -10.11
N GLN A 93 22.99 -24.84 -9.41
CA GLN A 93 22.40 -24.16 -8.27
C GLN A 93 21.77 -22.86 -8.78
N SER A 94 20.46 -22.70 -8.58
CA SER A 94 19.80 -21.41 -8.80
C SER A 94 20.42 -20.41 -7.82
N VAL A 95 21.23 -19.49 -8.34
CA VAL A 95 21.62 -18.30 -7.59
C VAL A 95 20.33 -17.56 -7.32
N ARG A 96 19.89 -17.53 -6.06
CA ARG A 96 18.75 -16.72 -5.66
C ARG A 96 19.07 -15.26 -6.03
N PRO A 97 18.14 -14.50 -6.62
CA PRO A 97 18.37 -13.10 -6.96
C PRO A 97 18.95 -12.38 -5.75
N ILE A 98 20.06 -11.69 -5.98
CA ILE A 98 20.76 -10.99 -4.91
C ILE A 98 19.82 -9.91 -4.38
N GLY A 99 19.60 -9.90 -3.06
CA GLY A 99 18.52 -9.16 -2.41
C GLY A 99 18.56 -7.65 -2.66
N GLY A 100 17.44 -7.09 -3.14
CA GLY A 100 17.25 -5.66 -3.35
C GLY A 100 16.72 -4.92 -2.11
N CYS A 101 16.43 -3.63 -2.28
CA CYS A 101 15.82 -2.82 -1.23
C CYS A 101 14.38 -3.26 -0.97
N VAL A 102 14.01 -3.37 0.30
CA VAL A 102 12.65 -3.65 0.75
C VAL A 102 12.14 -2.43 1.50
N GLY A 103 10.95 -1.97 1.15
CA GLY A 103 10.29 -0.86 1.85
C GLY A 103 9.61 0.12 0.91
N LEU A 104 9.28 1.28 1.46
CA LEU A 104 8.64 2.39 0.75
C LEU A 104 9.61 2.93 -0.31
N TYR A 105 9.17 3.14 -1.54
CA TYR A 105 10.01 3.75 -2.59
C TYR A 105 9.38 5.01 -3.17
N LYS A 106 8.06 5.14 -3.00
CA LYS A 106 7.26 6.30 -3.41
C LYS A 106 6.35 6.72 -2.27
N ARG A 107 6.35 8.00 -1.96
CA ARG A 107 5.37 8.65 -1.09
C ARG A 107 4.65 9.74 -1.85
N VAL A 108 3.37 9.88 -1.58
CA VAL A 108 2.47 10.83 -2.20
C VAL A 108 1.76 11.59 -1.09
N ARG A 109 1.57 12.90 -1.25
CA ARG A 109 0.76 13.72 -0.35
C ARG A 109 -0.18 14.60 -1.16
N LEU A 110 -1.30 14.97 -0.55
CA LEU A 110 -2.21 15.95 -1.12
C LEU A 110 -1.60 17.35 -1.11
N CYS A 111 -1.94 18.16 -2.12
CA CYS A 111 -1.53 19.54 -2.24
C CYS A 111 -2.60 20.37 -2.96
N ASN A 112 -2.52 21.69 -2.83
CA ASN A 112 -3.39 22.66 -3.51
C ASN A 112 -4.89 22.38 -3.34
N ASP A 113 -5.31 22.31 -2.07
CA ASP A 113 -6.66 21.89 -1.71
C ASP A 113 -7.76 22.96 -1.80
N LYS A 114 -7.37 24.18 -2.17
CA LYS A 114 -8.30 25.28 -2.42
C LYS A 114 -9.22 24.94 -3.60
N GLU A 115 -10.49 25.32 -3.52
CA GLU A 115 -11.44 25.13 -4.63
C GLU A 115 -10.94 25.80 -5.92
N CYS A 116 -11.27 25.19 -7.06
CA CYS A 116 -10.96 25.77 -8.37
C CYS A 116 -12.01 26.84 -8.73
N PRO A 117 -11.60 27.97 -9.35
CA PRO A 117 -12.54 28.97 -9.86
C PRO A 117 -13.50 28.39 -10.91
N SER A 118 -12.98 27.47 -11.74
CA SER A 118 -13.80 26.60 -12.57
C SER A 118 -14.28 25.41 -11.74
N ARG A 119 -15.59 25.17 -11.69
CA ARG A 119 -16.18 23.98 -11.07
C ARG A 119 -16.02 22.70 -11.92
N THR A 120 -15.06 22.67 -12.85
CA THR A 120 -14.83 21.49 -13.69
C THR A 120 -14.25 20.35 -12.85
N ASP A 121 -14.94 19.21 -12.90
CA ASP A 121 -14.46 17.97 -12.30
C ASP A 121 -13.23 17.48 -13.06
N PHE A 122 -12.13 17.19 -12.37
CA PHE A 122 -10.89 16.70 -12.97
C PHE A 122 -11.08 15.38 -13.72
N ARG A 123 -12.04 14.56 -13.28
CA ARG A 123 -12.42 13.35 -14.00
C ARG A 123 -13.17 13.67 -15.29
N HIS A 124 -13.96 14.75 -15.30
CA HIS A 124 -14.66 15.21 -16.50
C HIS A 124 -13.67 15.65 -17.57
N GLU A 125 -12.63 16.40 -17.22
CA GLU A 125 -11.56 16.79 -18.15
C GLU A 125 -10.87 15.56 -18.78
N GLN A 126 -10.62 14.52 -17.99
CA GLN A 126 -10.03 13.28 -18.48
C GLN A 126 -10.95 12.51 -19.45
N CYS A 127 -12.26 12.48 -19.19
CA CYS A 127 -13.24 11.90 -20.13
C CYS A 127 -13.36 12.76 -21.40
N ALA A 128 -13.44 14.09 -21.25
CA ALA A 128 -13.59 15.05 -22.34
C ALA A 128 -12.41 15.02 -23.32
N ALA A 129 -11.22 14.62 -22.87
CA ALA A 129 -10.05 14.38 -23.74
C ALA A 129 -10.28 13.28 -24.80
N PHE A 130 -11.36 12.50 -24.70
CA PHE A 130 -11.77 11.50 -25.69
C PHE A 130 -12.94 11.96 -26.57
N ASN A 131 -13.49 13.17 -26.37
CA ASN A 131 -14.63 13.67 -27.14
C ASN A 131 -14.33 13.87 -28.62
N ALA A 132 -13.06 14.05 -29.01
CA ALA A 132 -12.63 14.16 -30.40
C ALA A 132 -12.10 12.83 -30.98
N LYS A 133 -12.17 11.74 -30.21
CA LYS A 133 -11.62 10.43 -30.61
C LYS A 133 -12.76 9.50 -31.01
N THR A 134 -12.54 8.73 -32.07
CA THR A 134 -13.46 7.67 -32.48
C THR A 134 -13.36 6.49 -31.52
N PHE A 135 -14.51 6.00 -31.07
CA PHE A 135 -14.67 4.81 -30.25
C PHE A 135 -15.67 3.89 -30.93
N ARG A 136 -15.22 2.69 -31.30
CA ARG A 136 -16.04 1.70 -32.04
C ARG A 136 -16.72 2.29 -33.29
N GLY A 137 -16.02 3.18 -34.01
CA GLY A 137 -16.46 3.77 -35.26
C GLY A 137 -17.29 5.07 -35.15
N ALA A 138 -17.57 5.55 -33.93
CA ALA A 138 -18.32 6.79 -33.72
C ALA A 138 -17.61 7.73 -32.76
N ILE A 139 -17.91 9.02 -32.84
CA ILE A 139 -17.49 10.03 -31.87
C ILE A 139 -18.59 10.17 -30.82
N HIS A 140 -18.21 10.24 -29.55
CA HIS A 140 -19.14 10.41 -28.44
C HIS A 140 -18.71 11.57 -27.56
N GLN A 141 -19.68 12.25 -26.95
CA GLN A 141 -19.43 13.10 -25.80
C GLN A 141 -19.38 12.24 -24.54
N TRP A 142 -18.31 12.38 -23.77
CA TRP A 142 -18.02 11.53 -22.62
C TRP A 142 -18.17 12.29 -21.32
N GLU A 143 -18.83 11.66 -20.35
CA GLU A 143 -18.94 12.16 -18.98
C GLU A 143 -18.48 11.11 -17.97
N PRO A 144 -18.00 11.52 -16.78
CA PRO A 144 -17.62 10.59 -15.73
C PRO A 144 -18.71 9.59 -15.32
N PHE A 145 -18.35 8.34 -15.13
CA PHE A 145 -19.24 7.29 -14.61
C PHE A 145 -18.66 6.61 -13.36
N LEU A 146 -19.19 6.97 -12.18
CA LEU A 146 -18.68 6.49 -10.88
C LEU A 146 -19.47 5.33 -10.27
N LYS A 147 -20.57 4.87 -10.88
CA LYS A 147 -21.45 3.82 -10.31
C LYS A 147 -20.87 2.40 -10.40
N VAL A 148 -19.56 2.26 -10.58
CA VAL A 148 -18.86 0.98 -10.77
C VAL A 148 -17.80 0.78 -9.70
N LYS A 149 -17.48 -0.48 -9.42
CA LYS A 149 -16.54 -0.87 -8.36
C LYS A 149 -15.15 -0.22 -8.53
N ASP A 150 -14.66 -0.14 -9.77
CA ASP A 150 -13.33 0.36 -10.08
C ASP A 150 -13.34 1.85 -10.40
N GLU A 151 -13.70 2.69 -9.42
CA GLU A 151 -13.81 4.15 -9.58
C GLU A 151 -12.50 4.80 -10.02
N CYS A 152 -11.33 4.20 -9.76
CA CYS A 152 -10.04 4.75 -10.17
C CYS A 152 -9.59 4.30 -11.57
N ALA A 153 -10.41 3.55 -12.29
CA ALA A 153 -10.32 3.46 -13.74
C ALA A 153 -11.06 4.64 -14.39
N LEU A 154 -10.66 5.02 -15.61
CA LEU A 154 -11.31 6.11 -16.34
C LEU A 154 -12.58 5.61 -17.01
N ASN A 155 -13.63 5.45 -16.21
CA ASN A 155 -14.95 5.05 -16.67
C ASN A 155 -15.74 6.28 -17.12
N CYS A 156 -16.15 6.29 -18.39
CA CYS A 156 -16.88 7.39 -19.00
C CYS A 156 -18.16 6.87 -19.66
N ARG A 157 -19.30 7.51 -19.39
CA ARG A 157 -20.57 7.26 -20.08
C ARG A 157 -20.64 8.09 -21.35
N ALA A 158 -21.22 7.53 -22.41
CA ALA A 158 -21.54 8.29 -23.61
C ALA A 158 -22.85 9.07 -23.38
N VAL A 159 -22.80 10.40 -23.50
CA VAL A 159 -23.97 11.28 -23.31
C VAL A 159 -25.06 10.92 -24.31
N GLY A 160 -26.30 10.80 -23.84
CA GLY A 160 -27.45 10.39 -24.65
C GLY A 160 -27.53 8.90 -24.98
N MET A 161 -26.56 8.09 -24.52
CA MET A 161 -26.50 6.65 -24.77
C MET A 161 -26.57 5.85 -23.46
N ASN A 162 -27.05 4.62 -23.53
CA ASN A 162 -27.18 3.72 -22.37
C ASN A 162 -25.95 2.81 -22.19
N PHE A 163 -24.75 3.31 -22.42
CA PHE A 163 -23.51 2.55 -22.17
C PHE A 163 -22.40 3.43 -21.61
N PHE A 164 -21.47 2.77 -20.92
CA PHE A 164 -20.21 3.36 -20.51
C PHE A 164 -19.05 2.53 -21.05
N ALA A 165 -17.87 3.14 -21.11
CA ALA A 165 -16.64 2.49 -21.48
C ALA A 165 -15.52 2.89 -20.51
N THR A 166 -14.60 1.98 -20.26
CA THR A 166 -13.36 2.28 -19.57
C THR A 166 -12.34 2.74 -20.60
N LEU A 167 -12.12 4.05 -20.70
CA LEU A 167 -11.26 4.68 -21.71
C LEU A 167 -9.77 4.61 -21.34
N ASN A 168 -9.46 4.43 -20.05
CA ASN A 168 -8.11 4.21 -19.56
C ASN A 168 -8.12 3.33 -18.30
N LYS A 169 -7.07 2.54 -18.09
CA LYS A 169 -6.90 1.63 -16.94
C LYS A 169 -6.90 2.37 -15.62
N THR A 170 -6.32 3.58 -15.59
CA THR A 170 -6.25 4.43 -14.40
C THR A 170 -6.60 5.86 -14.76
N VAL A 171 -7.30 6.53 -13.85
CA VAL A 171 -7.35 8.00 -13.85
C VAL A 171 -5.98 8.57 -13.44
N ILE A 172 -5.78 9.85 -13.73
CA ILE A 172 -4.59 10.57 -13.27
C ILE A 172 -4.57 10.59 -11.74
N ASP A 173 -3.41 10.30 -11.15
CA ASP A 173 -3.27 10.31 -9.70
C ASP A 173 -3.66 11.66 -9.10
N GLY A 174 -4.37 11.63 -7.97
CA GLY A 174 -4.98 12.79 -7.34
C GLY A 174 -6.43 13.06 -7.75
N THR A 175 -6.97 12.31 -8.72
CA THR A 175 -8.41 12.38 -9.04
C THR A 175 -9.24 11.98 -7.83
N PRO A 176 -10.25 12.77 -7.42
CA PRO A 176 -11.15 12.41 -6.32
C PRO A 176 -11.88 11.08 -6.55
N CYS A 177 -12.15 10.36 -5.46
CA CYS A 177 -12.94 9.13 -5.44
C CYS A 177 -13.78 9.02 -4.16
N LEU A 178 -14.86 8.22 -4.20
CA LEU A 178 -15.92 8.25 -3.20
C LEU A 178 -15.74 7.22 -2.08
N TYR A 179 -15.11 6.09 -2.38
CA TYR A 179 -14.95 4.98 -1.43
C TYR A 179 -13.48 4.68 -1.11
N PRO A 180 -12.78 5.56 -0.37
CA PRO A 180 -11.39 5.34 -0.03
C PRO A 180 -11.20 4.18 0.95
N VAL A 181 -10.10 3.46 0.76
CA VAL A 181 -9.59 2.50 1.75
C VAL A 181 -8.46 3.10 2.58
N THR A 182 -8.44 2.75 3.86
CA THR A 182 -7.34 3.06 4.78
C THR A 182 -6.08 2.28 4.40
N HIS A 183 -4.93 2.66 4.97
CA HIS A 183 -3.67 1.93 4.81
C HIS A 183 -3.75 0.45 5.24
N THR A 184 -4.73 0.09 6.08
CA THR A 184 -4.99 -1.29 6.51
C THR A 184 -5.85 -2.10 5.54
N GLY A 185 -6.30 -1.49 4.43
CA GLY A 185 -7.22 -2.10 3.47
C GLY A 185 -8.69 -2.08 3.88
N LYS A 186 -9.03 -1.55 5.06
CA LYS A 186 -10.42 -1.36 5.51
C LYS A 186 -11.04 -0.12 4.85
N ALA A 187 -12.35 -0.17 4.58
CA ALA A 187 -13.12 0.98 4.12
C ALA A 187 -13.02 2.14 5.12
N ALA A 188 -12.84 3.35 4.60
CA ALA A 188 -12.83 4.56 5.42
C ALA A 188 -14.25 4.94 5.86
N PRO A 189 -14.40 5.74 6.94
CA PRO A 189 -15.70 6.31 7.33
C PRO A 189 -16.37 7.06 6.18
N ARG A 190 -17.72 7.07 6.15
CA ARG A 190 -18.46 7.84 5.13
C ARG A 190 -18.10 9.32 5.22
N GLY A 191 -17.98 9.97 4.07
CA GLY A 191 -17.55 11.38 3.98
C GLY A 191 -16.03 11.57 4.09
N THR A 192 -15.26 10.51 4.30
CA THR A 192 -13.80 10.60 4.19
C THR A 192 -13.42 10.92 2.76
N ARG A 193 -12.61 11.97 2.57
CA ARG A 193 -12.11 12.34 1.25
C ARG A 193 -11.12 11.30 0.73
N GLY A 194 -11.38 10.80 -0.48
CA GLY A 194 -10.52 9.86 -1.18
C GLY A 194 -9.85 10.46 -2.41
N VAL A 195 -8.66 9.95 -2.74
CA VAL A 195 -8.00 10.22 -4.01
C VAL A 195 -7.48 8.92 -4.65
N CYS A 196 -7.52 8.86 -5.97
CA CYS A 196 -6.94 7.77 -6.74
C CYS A 196 -5.42 7.90 -6.79
N VAL A 197 -4.71 6.83 -6.40
CA VAL A 197 -3.25 6.72 -6.54
C VAL A 197 -2.88 5.31 -6.99
N GLY A 198 -2.25 5.21 -8.16
CA GLY A 198 -1.86 3.94 -8.78
C GLY A 198 -3.06 3.02 -9.04
N GLY A 199 -4.21 3.59 -9.41
CA GLY A 199 -5.46 2.84 -9.67
C GLY A 199 -6.27 2.44 -8.43
N TYR A 200 -5.86 2.84 -7.23
CA TYR A 200 -6.58 2.55 -5.99
C TYR A 200 -7.09 3.81 -5.31
N CYS A 201 -8.33 3.77 -4.80
CA CYS A 201 -8.91 4.87 -4.04
C CYS A 201 -8.42 4.83 -2.59
N LYS A 202 -7.63 5.82 -2.17
CA LYS A 202 -7.00 5.85 -0.84
C LYS A 202 -7.40 7.11 -0.07
N VAL A 203 -7.40 7.03 1.26
CA VAL A 203 -7.70 8.18 2.14
C VAL A 203 -6.69 9.30 1.93
N GLY A 204 -7.16 10.55 1.81
CA GLY A 204 -6.30 11.72 1.71
C GLY A 204 -5.32 11.84 2.88
N GLY A 205 -4.01 11.91 2.58
CA GLY A 205 -2.93 11.96 3.58
C GLY A 205 -1.57 11.62 2.99
N ILE A 206 -0.61 11.19 3.84
CA ILE A 206 0.64 10.58 3.38
C ILE A 206 0.29 9.18 2.84
N LEU A 207 0.17 9.08 1.52
CA LEU A 207 -0.07 7.85 0.80
C LEU A 207 1.27 7.20 0.48
N VAL A 208 1.47 5.97 0.94
CA VAL A 208 2.74 5.28 0.71
C VAL A 208 2.56 4.05 -0.15
N HIS A 209 3.45 3.92 -1.14
CA HIS A 209 3.56 2.73 -1.98
C HIS A 209 4.80 1.94 -1.56
N ILE A 210 4.55 0.70 -1.18
CA ILE A 210 5.57 -0.31 -0.88
C ILE A 210 5.74 -1.15 -2.14
N GLU A 211 6.94 -1.18 -2.70
CA GLU A 211 7.28 -2.11 -3.77
C GLU A 211 8.47 -2.95 -3.30
N LYS A 212 8.39 -4.25 -3.55
CA LYS A 212 9.53 -5.14 -3.34
C LYS A 212 10.43 -4.97 -4.56
N GLY A 213 11.54 -4.24 -4.38
CA GLY A 213 12.67 -4.10 -5.30
C GLY A 213 12.33 -4.16 -6.80
N GLN A 214 12.18 -3.00 -7.44
CA GLN A 214 12.24 -2.89 -8.90
C GLN A 214 13.49 -3.61 -9.41
N VAL A 215 13.32 -4.73 -10.10
CA VAL A 215 14.32 -5.27 -11.02
C VAL A 215 14.18 -4.42 -12.27
N GLY A 216 15.03 -3.40 -12.38
CA GLY A 216 15.24 -2.67 -13.62
C GLY A 216 16.32 -3.38 -14.41
#